data_AF-A0A7V3CY07-F1
#
_entry.id   AF-A0A7V3CY07-F1
#
_cell.length_a   1.000
_cell.length_b   1.000
_cell.length_c   1.000
_cell.angle_alpha   90.00
_cell.angle_beta   90.00
_cell.angle_gamma   90.00
#
_symmetry.space_group_name_H-M   'P 1'
#
loop_
_entity.id
_entity.type
_entity.pdbx_description
1 polymer ?
#
loop_
_entity_poly.entity_id
_entity_poly.type
_entity_poly.pdbx_seq_one_letter_code
_entity_poly.pdbx_strand_id
1 'polypeptide(L)'
;GSGAYDPKGIIQQAVRAIKKEVKNLLVITDVCMCEYTSHGHCGILDGERILNDPTVELLAKEAVTHAQAGADVIAPSDMMDGRVAAIRKALDKNGFEEIPILSYAVKYASGYYGPFRDAAESAPAFGDRRSHQMDVANTNEALREAETDIEEGADIIMVKPAGAYLDIIYRVKEKFEIPTAAYQVSGEYAMIKAAGKLGWIDEQRVMMESLIAIKRAGADMILTYFAKDVAKLLK
;
A
#
# COMPACT_ATOMS: atom_id res chain seq x y z
N GLY A 1 -17.85 7.12 2.94
CA GLY A 1 -16.75 6.56 3.75
C GLY A 1 -17.16 5.44 4.67
N SER A 2 -18.41 5.39 5.15
CA SER A 2 -18.85 4.42 6.18
C SER A 2 -18.74 2.95 5.77
N GLY A 3 -18.79 2.64 4.47
CA GLY A 3 -18.60 1.29 3.97
C GLY A 3 -17.21 0.71 4.27
N ALA A 4 -16.19 1.55 4.49
CA ALA A 4 -14.83 1.12 4.80
C ALA A 4 -14.76 0.29 6.09
N TYR A 5 -15.51 0.71 7.11
CA TYR A 5 -15.52 0.09 8.44
C TYR A 5 -16.85 -0.62 8.75
N ASP A 6 -17.63 -0.99 7.73
CA ASP A 6 -18.81 -1.85 7.94
C ASP A 6 -18.34 -3.29 8.20
N PRO A 7 -18.67 -3.93 9.35
CA PRO A 7 -18.32 -5.33 9.59
C PRO A 7 -18.86 -6.30 8.52
N LYS A 8 -19.89 -5.88 7.77
CA LYS A 8 -20.49 -6.60 6.63
C LYS A 8 -20.04 -6.04 5.28
N GLY A 9 -19.04 -5.18 5.23
CA GLY A 9 -18.43 -4.66 4.00
C GLY A 9 -17.81 -5.77 3.14
N ILE A 10 -17.61 -5.48 1.85
CA ILE A 10 -17.15 -6.48 0.88
C ILE A 10 -15.75 -7.01 1.20
N ILE A 11 -14.86 -6.16 1.73
CA ILE A 11 -13.51 -6.57 2.16
C ILE A 11 -13.59 -7.52 3.35
N GLN A 12 -14.36 -7.18 4.38
CA GLN A 12 -14.56 -8.03 5.56
C GLN A 12 -15.19 -9.38 5.18
N GLN A 13 -16.13 -9.39 4.22
CA GLN A 13 -16.69 -10.63 3.67
C GLN A 13 -15.63 -11.45 2.92
N ALA A 14 -14.81 -10.81 2.08
CA ALA A 14 -13.76 -11.47 1.32
C ALA A 14 -12.69 -12.08 2.23
N VAL A 15 -12.22 -11.35 3.25
CA VAL A 15 -11.26 -11.84 4.24
C VAL A 15 -11.81 -13.09 4.92
N ARG A 16 -13.03 -13.05 5.47
CA ARG A 16 -13.66 -14.21 6.11
C ARG A 16 -13.76 -15.41 5.18
N ALA A 17 -14.15 -15.17 3.92
CA ALA A 17 -14.26 -16.23 2.92
C ALA A 17 -12.89 -16.86 2.61
N ILE A 18 -11.86 -16.03 2.37
CA ILE A 18 -10.50 -16.51 2.09
C ILE A 18 -9.94 -17.31 3.27
N LYS A 19 -10.03 -16.78 4.49
CA LYS A 19 -9.52 -17.47 5.69
C LYS A 19 -10.24 -18.79 5.96
N LYS A 20 -11.51 -18.91 5.57
CA LYS A 20 -12.29 -20.14 5.67
C LYS A 20 -11.86 -21.19 4.65
N GLU A 21 -11.71 -20.79 3.38
CA GLU A 21 -11.51 -21.73 2.26
C GLU A 21 -10.03 -22.07 2.00
N VAL A 22 -9.10 -21.15 2.27
CA VAL A 22 -7.67 -21.32 1.96
C VAL A 22 -6.83 -21.24 3.23
N LYS A 23 -6.59 -22.40 3.84
CA LYS A 23 -5.73 -22.51 5.02
C LYS A 23 -4.30 -22.09 4.70
N ASN A 24 -3.65 -21.40 5.63
CA ASN A 24 -2.26 -20.92 5.55
C ASN A 24 -1.97 -19.84 4.50
N LEU A 25 -2.98 -19.28 3.83
CA LEU A 25 -2.79 -18.06 3.05
C LEU A 25 -2.80 -16.86 4.00
N LEU A 26 -1.73 -16.06 3.92
CA LEU A 26 -1.63 -14.77 4.58
C LEU A 26 -2.49 -13.74 3.83
N VAL A 27 -3.30 -12.99 4.56
CA VAL A 27 -4.20 -11.97 4.02
C VAL A 27 -3.78 -10.60 4.54
N ILE A 28 -3.29 -9.76 3.62
CA ILE A 28 -2.99 -8.34 3.85
C ILE A 28 -4.17 -7.51 3.36
N THR A 29 -4.70 -6.61 4.18
CA THR A 29 -5.78 -5.69 3.78
C THR A 29 -5.27 -4.26 3.68
N ASP A 30 -5.54 -3.59 2.56
CA ASP A 30 -5.35 -2.14 2.43
C ASP A 30 -6.31 -1.41 3.39
N VAL A 31 -5.85 -0.32 4.00
CA VAL A 31 -6.67 0.58 4.82
C VAL A 31 -6.58 1.97 4.20
N CYS A 32 -7.68 2.42 3.59
CA CYS A 32 -7.78 3.70 2.91
C CYS A 32 -9.24 4.00 2.55
N MET A 33 -9.65 5.27 2.66
CA MET A 33 -11.03 5.64 2.39
C MET A 33 -11.35 5.92 0.91
N CYS A 34 -10.36 5.88 0.01
CA CYS A 34 -10.56 6.43 -1.34
C CYS A 34 -11.59 5.68 -2.19
N GLU A 35 -11.77 4.37 -2.00
CA GLU A 35 -12.79 3.57 -2.70
C GLU A 35 -14.18 3.65 -2.05
N TYR A 36 -14.27 4.27 -0.87
CA TYR A 36 -15.51 4.34 -0.08
C TYR A 36 -16.09 5.75 -0.01
N THR A 37 -15.44 6.74 -0.62
CA THR A 37 -15.87 8.14 -0.64
C THR A 37 -16.41 8.51 -2.01
N SER A 38 -17.42 9.39 -2.04
CA SER A 38 -18.01 9.87 -3.30
C SER A 38 -17.08 10.78 -4.11
N HIS A 39 -15.98 11.24 -3.51
CA HIS A 39 -15.02 12.17 -4.09
C HIS A 39 -13.65 11.52 -4.42
N GLY A 40 -13.44 10.25 -4.09
CA GLY A 40 -12.22 9.51 -4.47
C GLY A 40 -10.94 9.94 -3.74
N HIS A 41 -11.04 10.71 -2.64
CA HIS A 41 -9.89 11.09 -1.80
C HIS A 41 -9.74 10.14 -0.61
N CYS A 42 -8.52 10.04 -0.08
CA CYS A 42 -8.15 9.10 0.98
C CYS A 42 -8.76 9.41 2.35
N GLY A 43 -9.50 10.52 2.51
CA GLY A 43 -9.97 10.98 3.81
C GLY A 43 -11.18 11.91 3.77
N ILE A 44 -11.58 12.41 4.94
CA ILE A 44 -12.69 13.35 5.14
C ILE A 44 -12.30 14.72 4.57
N LEU A 45 -13.27 15.43 3.97
CA LEU A 45 -13.08 16.76 3.40
C LEU A 45 -13.76 17.86 4.21
N ASP A 46 -13.12 19.03 4.26
CA ASP A 46 -13.71 20.34 4.58
C ASP A 46 -13.49 21.27 3.36
N GLY A 47 -14.53 21.43 2.54
CA GLY A 47 -14.39 21.99 1.20
C GLY A 47 -13.47 21.11 0.33
N GLU A 48 -12.36 21.67 -0.14
CA GLU A 48 -11.35 20.94 -0.92
C GLU A 48 -10.18 20.41 -0.06
N ARG A 49 -10.17 20.73 1.24
CA ARG A 49 -9.11 20.32 2.15
C ARG A 49 -9.39 18.92 2.72
N ILE A 50 -8.40 18.04 2.65
CA ILE A 50 -8.44 16.76 3.37
C ILE A 50 -8.10 17.00 4.85
N LEU A 51 -8.96 16.56 5.74
CA LEU A 51 -8.78 16.68 7.19
C LEU A 51 -8.00 15.48 7.72
N ASN A 52 -6.83 15.72 8.31
CA ASN A 52 -5.94 14.67 8.81
C ASN A 52 -6.58 13.87 9.96
N ASP A 53 -6.72 14.47 11.14
CA ASP A 53 -7.12 13.75 12.36
C ASP A 53 -8.51 13.09 12.26
N PRO A 54 -9.54 13.74 11.68
CA PRO A 54 -10.83 13.08 11.46
C PRO A 54 -10.74 11.87 10.52
N THR A 55 -9.82 11.88 9.57
CA THR A 55 -9.56 10.73 8.68
C THR A 55 -8.89 9.61 9.46
N VAL A 56 -7.85 9.93 10.24
CA VAL A 56 -7.10 8.96 11.05
C VAL A 56 -8.02 8.18 12.00
N GLU A 57 -9.00 8.85 12.62
CA GLU A 57 -10.00 8.17 13.45
C GLU A 57 -10.83 7.12 12.71
N LEU A 58 -11.13 7.34 11.43
CA LEU A 58 -11.89 6.40 10.61
C LEU A 58 -11.01 5.26 10.09
N LEU A 59 -9.76 5.54 9.70
CA LEU A 59 -8.78 4.52 9.30
C LEU A 59 -8.51 3.53 10.44
N ALA A 60 -8.41 4.03 11.68
CA ALA A 60 -8.26 3.18 12.86
C ALA A 60 -9.48 2.25 13.07
N LYS A 61 -10.70 2.74 12.80
CA LYS A 61 -11.91 1.89 12.84
C LYS A 61 -11.92 0.84 11.73
N GLU A 62 -11.55 1.23 10.51
CA GLU A 62 -11.42 0.35 9.36
C GLU A 62 -10.45 -0.80 9.65
N ALA A 63 -9.24 -0.48 10.12
CA ALA A 63 -8.23 -1.46 10.52
C ALA A 63 -8.75 -2.50 11.52
N VAL A 64 -9.46 -2.05 12.56
CA VAL A 64 -10.06 -2.96 13.56
C VAL A 64 -11.08 -3.89 12.91
N THR A 65 -11.91 -3.41 11.98
CA THR A 65 -12.88 -4.29 11.31
C THR A 65 -12.24 -5.31 10.38
N HIS A 66 -11.10 -4.97 9.76
CA HIS A 66 -10.32 -5.92 8.97
C HIS A 66 -9.68 -7.00 9.86
N ALA A 67 -9.11 -6.59 10.99
CA ALA A 67 -8.59 -7.52 12.01
C ALA A 67 -9.66 -8.47 12.53
N GLN A 68 -10.85 -7.95 12.88
CA GLN A 68 -12.01 -8.76 13.30
C GLN A 68 -12.48 -9.75 12.23
N ALA A 69 -12.31 -9.42 10.94
CA ALA A 69 -12.63 -10.31 9.84
C ALA A 69 -11.60 -11.44 9.65
N GLY A 70 -10.41 -11.33 10.28
CA GLY A 70 -9.33 -12.30 10.23
C GLY A 70 -8.17 -11.90 9.31
N ALA A 71 -7.97 -10.61 9.04
CA ALA A 71 -6.78 -10.12 8.34
C ALA A 71 -5.52 -10.44 9.17
N ASP A 72 -4.44 -10.85 8.50
CA ASP A 72 -3.17 -11.18 9.14
C ASP A 72 -2.19 -10.00 9.17
N VAL A 73 -2.38 -9.00 8.30
CA VAL A 73 -1.57 -7.79 8.22
C VAL A 73 -2.45 -6.61 7.82
N ILE A 74 -2.29 -5.47 8.48
CA ILE A 74 -2.98 -4.21 8.14
C ILE A 74 -2.04 -3.30 7.36
N ALA A 75 -2.46 -2.80 6.20
CA ALA A 75 -1.60 -1.99 5.34
C ALA A 75 -2.20 -0.60 5.04
N PRO A 76 -1.98 0.41 5.90
CA PRO A 76 -2.49 1.76 5.69
C PRO A 76 -1.81 2.45 4.52
N SER A 77 -2.58 2.87 3.52
CA SER A 77 -2.07 3.45 2.26
C SER A 77 -2.45 4.92 2.06
N ASP A 78 -3.02 5.56 3.07
CA ASP A 78 -3.64 6.88 3.03
C ASP A 78 -2.66 8.06 3.02
N MET A 79 -1.48 7.92 3.65
CA MET A 79 -0.47 8.98 3.88
C MET A 79 -0.93 10.12 4.81
N MET A 80 -1.79 9.86 5.79
CA MET A 80 -2.13 10.82 6.84
C MET A 80 -1.08 10.81 7.95
N ASP A 81 -0.82 11.97 8.55
CA ASP A 81 0.14 12.07 9.66
C ASP A 81 -0.43 11.35 10.90
N GLY A 82 0.40 10.55 11.59
CA GLY A 82 -0.01 9.88 12.84
C GLY A 82 -0.88 8.64 12.67
N ARG A 83 -1.18 8.19 11.44
CA ARG A 83 -2.10 7.05 11.24
C ARG A 83 -1.58 5.74 11.80
N VAL A 84 -0.27 5.51 11.78
CA VAL A 84 0.31 4.22 12.23
C VAL A 84 0.09 4.09 13.74
N ALA A 85 0.45 5.13 14.50
CA ALA A 85 0.25 5.13 15.95
C ALA A 85 -1.23 4.99 16.34
N ALA A 86 -2.12 5.66 15.61
CA ALA A 86 -3.56 5.57 15.84
C ALA A 86 -4.10 4.15 15.56
N ILE A 87 -3.67 3.52 14.46
CA ILE A 87 -4.05 2.16 14.09
C ILE A 87 -3.51 1.16 15.11
N ARG A 88 -2.22 1.25 15.47
CA ARG A 88 -1.58 0.38 16.48
C ARG A 88 -2.36 0.41 17.79
N LYS A 89 -2.62 1.61 18.32
CA LYS A 89 -3.40 1.82 19.55
C LYS A 89 -4.82 1.23 19.45
N ALA A 90 -5.47 1.36 18.29
CA ALA A 90 -6.82 0.84 18.09
C ALA A 90 -6.83 -0.69 18.03
N LEU A 91 -5.87 -1.30 17.35
CA LEU A 91 -5.68 -2.76 17.31
C LEU A 91 -5.42 -3.31 18.72
N ASP A 92 -4.50 -2.69 19.47
CA ASP A 92 -4.17 -3.12 20.84
C ASP A 92 -5.38 -3.06 21.76
N LYS A 93 -6.13 -1.95 21.73
CA LYS A 93 -7.33 -1.80 22.55
C LYS A 93 -8.40 -2.86 22.25
N ASN A 94 -8.36 -3.49 21.08
CA ASN A 94 -9.30 -4.52 20.67
C ASN A 94 -8.71 -5.94 20.72
N GLY A 95 -7.53 -6.14 21.32
CA GLY A 95 -6.91 -7.46 21.50
C GLY A 95 -6.25 -8.02 20.25
N PHE A 96 -5.76 -7.14 19.37
CA PHE A 96 -5.05 -7.49 18.13
C PHE A 96 -3.58 -7.04 18.17
N GLU A 97 -2.92 -7.15 19.33
CA GLU A 97 -1.55 -6.72 19.57
C GLU A 97 -0.56 -7.35 18.58
N GLU A 98 -0.79 -8.62 18.23
CA GLU A 98 0.09 -9.43 17.37
C GLU A 98 -0.10 -9.19 15.87
N ILE A 99 -1.10 -8.39 15.45
CA ILE A 99 -1.32 -8.13 14.02
C ILE A 99 -0.33 -7.06 13.56
N PRO A 100 0.59 -7.37 12.62
CA PRO A 100 1.55 -6.42 12.12
C PRO A 100 0.93 -5.33 11.23
N ILE A 101 1.58 -4.18 11.23
CA ILE A 101 1.27 -3.03 10.37
C ILE A 101 2.33 -2.94 9.27
N LEU A 102 1.88 -3.05 8.02
CA LEU A 102 2.66 -2.79 6.81
C LEU A 102 2.35 -1.37 6.32
N SER A 103 3.10 -0.40 6.82
CA SER A 103 2.86 0.99 6.45
C SER A 103 3.34 1.29 5.05
N TYR A 104 2.52 1.99 4.25
CA TYR A 104 2.97 2.67 3.03
C TYR A 104 3.75 3.94 3.38
N ALA A 105 4.79 3.80 4.19
CA ALA A 105 5.56 4.89 4.77
C ALA A 105 6.12 5.85 3.73
N VAL A 106 6.49 5.33 2.56
CA VAL A 106 7.02 6.14 1.46
C VAL A 106 6.14 5.96 0.23
N LYS A 107 5.10 6.79 0.11
CA LYS A 107 4.20 6.79 -1.04
C LYS A 107 4.21 8.13 -1.75
N TYR A 108 4.78 8.12 -2.95
CA TYR A 108 4.92 9.31 -3.80
C TYR A 108 3.65 9.64 -4.59
N ALA A 109 3.47 10.91 -4.91
CA ALA A 109 2.46 11.45 -5.82
C ALA A 109 2.82 11.15 -7.28
N SER A 110 2.80 9.88 -7.65
CA SER A 110 3.41 9.40 -8.89
C SER A 110 2.46 9.35 -10.10
N GLY A 111 3.01 9.54 -11.30
CA GLY A 111 2.32 9.33 -12.58
C GLY A 111 2.10 7.85 -12.92
N TYR A 112 2.76 6.92 -12.24
CA TYR A 112 2.66 5.48 -12.51
C TYR A 112 1.35 4.81 -12.02
N TYR A 113 0.42 5.56 -11.39
CA TYR A 113 -0.80 4.98 -10.83
C TYR A 113 -2.00 4.92 -11.79
N GLY A 114 -1.88 5.44 -13.02
CA GLY A 114 -3.00 5.55 -13.98
C GLY A 114 -3.87 4.30 -14.07
N PRO A 115 -3.33 3.13 -14.46
CA PRO A 115 -4.13 1.93 -14.62
C PRO A 115 -4.74 1.39 -13.31
N PHE A 116 -4.19 1.76 -12.14
CA PHE A 116 -4.78 1.37 -10.85
C PHE A 116 -6.02 2.22 -10.56
N ARG A 117 -5.98 3.52 -10.87
CA ARG A 117 -7.13 4.41 -10.64
C ARG A 117 -8.35 3.97 -11.46
N ASP A 118 -8.13 3.46 -12.67
CA ASP A 118 -9.19 2.89 -13.50
C ASP A 118 -9.74 1.60 -12.89
N ALA A 119 -8.86 0.71 -12.39
CA ALA A 119 -9.25 -0.57 -11.79
C ALA A 119 -9.96 -0.42 -10.43
N ALA A 120 -9.57 0.58 -9.64
CA ALA A 120 -10.09 0.87 -8.30
C ALA A 120 -11.27 1.86 -8.30
N GLU A 121 -11.65 2.39 -9.47
CA GLU A 121 -12.62 3.49 -9.61
C GLU A 121 -12.34 4.68 -8.66
N SER A 122 -11.06 4.93 -8.37
CA SER A 122 -10.61 5.80 -7.27
C SER A 122 -10.00 7.12 -7.75
N ALA A 123 -10.32 7.55 -8.97
CA ALA A 123 -9.82 8.83 -9.49
C ALA A 123 -10.35 9.99 -8.61
N PRO A 124 -9.49 10.96 -8.19
CA PRO A 124 -9.97 12.12 -7.46
C PRO A 124 -11.02 12.88 -8.28
N ALA A 125 -12.13 13.25 -7.65
CA ALA A 125 -13.18 14.04 -8.32
C ALA A 125 -12.70 15.46 -8.68
N PHE A 126 -11.71 15.98 -7.93
CA PHE A 126 -11.07 17.26 -8.17
C PHE A 126 -9.63 17.25 -7.62
N GLY A 127 -8.82 18.24 -8.03
CA GLY A 127 -7.45 18.42 -7.55
C GLY A 127 -6.52 17.23 -7.82
N ASP A 128 -5.56 17.05 -6.92
CA ASP A 128 -4.63 15.91 -6.92
C ASP A 128 -4.42 15.36 -5.49
N ARG A 129 -3.44 14.46 -5.32
CA ARG A 129 -3.12 13.86 -4.01
C ARG A 129 -1.79 14.37 -3.43
N ARG A 130 -1.23 15.46 -3.96
CA ARG A 130 0.07 16.03 -3.53
C ARG A 130 0.04 16.70 -2.17
N SER A 131 -1.15 16.91 -1.59
CA SER A 131 -1.30 17.44 -0.23
C SER A 131 -0.86 16.47 0.86
N HIS A 132 -0.75 15.17 0.55
CA HIS A 132 -0.40 14.10 1.49
C HIS A 132 0.54 13.06 0.86
N GLN A 133 0.49 12.83 -0.44
CA GLN A 133 1.49 12.01 -1.13
C GLN A 133 2.75 12.81 -1.41
N MET A 134 3.90 12.18 -1.22
CA MET A 134 5.21 12.84 -1.28
C MET A 134 5.58 13.35 -2.68
N ASP A 135 6.36 14.43 -2.73
CA ASP A 135 6.93 14.91 -3.99
C ASP A 135 8.00 13.93 -4.51
N VAL A 136 7.91 13.56 -5.79
CA VAL A 136 8.82 12.63 -6.46
C VAL A 136 10.27 13.11 -6.48
N ALA A 137 10.52 14.40 -6.27
CA ALA A 137 11.87 14.96 -6.20
C ALA A 137 12.57 14.72 -4.85
N ASN A 138 11.83 14.33 -3.81
CA ASN A 138 12.33 14.30 -2.45
C ASN A 138 12.85 12.92 -2.04
N THR A 139 14.09 12.88 -1.57
CA THR A 139 14.73 11.64 -1.08
C THR A 139 14.91 11.63 0.44
N ASN A 140 15.29 12.77 1.04
CA ASN A 140 15.47 12.87 2.49
C ASN A 140 14.15 12.88 3.26
N GLU A 141 13.08 13.40 2.64
CA GLU A 141 11.73 13.32 3.20
C GLU A 141 11.30 11.85 3.38
N ALA A 142 11.60 10.98 2.40
CA ALA A 142 11.26 9.55 2.49
C ALA A 142 11.86 8.87 3.72
N LEU A 143 13.09 9.25 4.08
CA LEU A 143 13.73 8.73 5.28
C LEU A 143 13.08 9.28 6.56
N ARG A 144 12.59 10.52 6.56
CA ARG A 144 11.87 11.06 7.72
C ARG A 144 10.51 10.39 7.90
N GLU A 145 9.74 10.24 6.81
CA GLU A 145 8.45 9.54 6.86
C GLU A 145 8.59 8.08 7.30
N ALA A 146 9.58 7.36 6.77
CA ALA A 146 9.89 6.01 7.21
C ALA A 146 10.28 5.93 8.70
N GLU A 147 11.11 6.86 9.17
CA GLU A 147 11.52 6.93 10.58
C GLU A 147 10.32 7.19 11.50
N THR A 148 9.46 8.16 11.16
CA THR A 148 8.23 8.46 11.91
C THR A 148 7.35 7.22 12.05
N ASP A 149 7.07 6.53 10.94
CA ASP A 149 6.22 5.33 10.98
C ASP A 149 6.80 4.19 11.80
N ILE A 150 8.12 4.02 11.77
CA ILE A 150 8.81 3.02 12.59
C ILE A 150 8.64 3.37 14.08
N GLU A 151 8.85 4.64 14.45
CA GLU A 151 8.65 5.12 15.82
C GLU A 151 7.19 4.99 16.28
N GLU A 152 6.24 5.12 15.35
CA GLU A 152 4.81 4.93 15.59
C GLU A 152 4.38 3.45 15.69
N GLY A 153 5.26 2.50 15.35
CA GLY A 153 5.04 1.08 15.52
C GLY A 153 4.71 0.30 14.23
N ALA A 154 5.18 0.75 13.08
CA ALA A 154 5.13 -0.06 11.85
C ALA A 154 6.13 -1.21 11.89
N ASP A 155 5.65 -2.44 11.69
CA ASP A 155 6.47 -3.65 11.65
C ASP A 155 7.18 -3.84 10.30
N ILE A 156 6.54 -3.34 9.24
CA ILE A 156 7.02 -3.39 7.86
C ILE A 156 6.77 -2.02 7.23
N ILE A 157 7.75 -1.51 6.49
CA ILE A 157 7.58 -0.27 5.70
C ILE A 157 7.63 -0.56 4.21
N MET A 158 6.88 0.22 3.43
CA MET A 158 6.79 0.07 1.99
C MET A 158 7.19 1.34 1.25
N VAL A 159 7.94 1.15 0.16
CA VAL A 159 8.16 2.17 -0.87
C VAL A 159 7.24 1.94 -2.07
N LYS A 160 6.56 2.99 -2.51
CA LYS A 160 5.63 2.98 -3.64
C LYS A 160 5.72 4.28 -4.47
N PRO A 161 5.93 4.21 -5.80
CA PRO A 161 6.23 3.02 -6.64
C PRO A 161 7.59 2.37 -6.37
N ALA A 162 7.93 1.29 -7.08
CA ALA A 162 9.18 0.55 -6.84
C ALA A 162 10.29 0.80 -7.88
N GLY A 163 10.10 0.44 -9.14
CA GLY A 163 11.17 0.36 -10.15
C GLY A 163 11.82 1.69 -10.51
N ALA A 164 11.09 2.79 -10.43
CA ALA A 164 11.64 4.15 -10.59
C ALA A 164 12.22 4.74 -9.29
N TYR A 165 12.12 4.02 -8.16
CA TYR A 165 12.47 4.47 -6.80
C TYR A 165 13.37 3.43 -6.09
N LEU A 166 14.17 2.69 -6.86
CA LEU A 166 15.08 1.67 -6.32
C LEU A 166 16.14 2.28 -5.39
N ASP A 167 16.54 3.53 -5.65
CA ASP A 167 17.42 4.31 -4.79
C ASP A 167 16.78 4.56 -3.42
N ILE A 168 15.48 4.84 -3.37
CA ILE A 168 14.74 5.03 -2.11
C ILE A 168 14.60 3.72 -1.35
N ILE A 169 14.27 2.62 -2.04
CA ILE A 169 14.24 1.27 -1.42
C ILE A 169 15.59 0.94 -0.79
N TYR A 170 16.69 1.22 -1.50
CA TYR A 170 18.04 1.00 -0.99
C TYR A 170 18.33 1.84 0.25
N ARG A 171 18.07 3.16 0.20
CA ARG A 171 18.33 4.06 1.33
C ARG A 171 17.50 3.70 2.56
N VAL A 172 16.24 3.33 2.37
CA VAL A 172 15.35 2.88 3.45
C VAL A 172 15.89 1.59 4.06
N LYS A 173 16.23 0.59 3.23
CA LYS A 173 16.74 -0.69 3.71
C LYS A 173 18.07 -0.54 4.45
N GLU A 174 18.98 0.25 3.90
CA GLU A 174 20.30 0.51 4.49
C GLU A 174 20.20 1.26 5.83
N LYS A 175 19.36 2.31 5.91
CA LYS A 175 19.26 3.13 7.11
C LYS A 175 18.59 2.39 8.27
N PHE A 176 17.49 1.68 8.01
CA PHE A 176 16.62 1.17 9.07
C PHE A 176 16.76 -0.33 9.33
N GLU A 177 17.27 -1.09 8.36
CA GLU A 177 17.50 -2.54 8.49
C GLU A 177 16.26 -3.38 8.87
N ILE A 178 15.04 -2.83 8.75
CA ILE A 178 13.78 -3.53 9.03
C ILE A 178 13.21 -4.23 7.78
N PRO A 179 12.18 -5.11 7.92
CA PRO A 179 11.46 -5.65 6.78
C PRO A 179 10.95 -4.55 5.85
N THR A 180 11.38 -4.58 4.60
CA THR A 180 11.03 -3.56 3.60
C THR A 180 10.25 -4.18 2.46
N ALA A 181 9.05 -3.66 2.20
CA ALA A 181 8.23 -4.01 1.05
C ALA A 181 8.41 -3.00 -0.09
N ALA A 182 8.18 -3.45 -1.32
CA ALA A 182 8.15 -2.60 -2.50
C ALA A 182 6.93 -2.92 -3.35
N TYR A 183 6.25 -1.89 -3.87
CA TYR A 183 5.10 -2.07 -4.74
C TYR A 183 5.51 -1.81 -6.20
N GLN A 184 5.56 -2.86 -7.02
CA GLN A 184 5.61 -2.71 -8.47
C GLN A 184 4.22 -2.37 -9.00
N VAL A 185 4.00 -1.09 -9.28
CA VAL A 185 2.65 -0.54 -9.46
C VAL A 185 2.09 -0.82 -10.85
N SER A 186 0.82 -0.47 -11.03
CA SER A 186 0.06 -0.82 -12.23
C SER A 186 0.62 -0.21 -13.51
N GLY A 187 1.16 1.01 -13.48
CA GLY A 187 1.85 1.62 -14.62
C GLY A 187 3.11 0.84 -15.01
N GLU A 188 3.91 0.39 -14.03
CA GLU A 188 5.11 -0.42 -14.28
C GLU A 188 4.74 -1.76 -14.93
N TYR A 189 3.72 -2.42 -14.40
CA TYR A 189 3.15 -3.63 -14.99
C TYR A 189 2.64 -3.41 -16.42
N ALA A 190 1.83 -2.37 -16.64
CA ALA A 190 1.21 -2.08 -17.92
C ALA A 190 2.23 -1.74 -19.00
N MET A 191 3.29 -0.99 -18.67
CA MET A 191 4.38 -0.68 -19.61
C MET A 191 5.08 -1.95 -20.10
N ILE A 192 5.41 -2.89 -19.19
CA ILE A 192 6.04 -4.16 -19.56
C ILE A 192 5.11 -5.00 -20.44
N LYS A 193 3.84 -5.16 -20.04
CA LYS A 193 2.84 -5.89 -20.84
C LYS A 193 2.63 -5.27 -22.22
N ALA A 194 2.56 -3.94 -22.32
CA ALA A 194 2.34 -3.25 -23.58
C ALA A 194 3.53 -3.42 -24.54
N ALA A 195 4.75 -3.17 -24.06
CA ALA A 195 5.96 -3.34 -24.87
C ALA A 195 6.19 -4.81 -25.27
N GLY A 196 5.86 -5.75 -24.38
CA GLY A 196 5.88 -7.18 -24.66
C GLY A 196 4.90 -7.58 -25.76
N LYS A 197 3.65 -7.14 -25.66
CA LYS A 197 2.61 -7.37 -26.68
C LYS A 197 2.97 -6.79 -28.06
N LEU A 198 3.70 -5.67 -28.10
CA LEU A 198 4.16 -5.04 -29.34
C LEU A 198 5.46 -5.67 -29.88
N GLY A 199 6.05 -6.63 -29.16
CA GLY A 199 7.30 -7.29 -29.56
C GLY A 199 8.53 -6.40 -29.45
N TRP A 200 8.45 -5.28 -28.72
CA TRP A 200 9.59 -4.37 -28.52
C TRP A 200 10.59 -4.90 -27.49
N ILE A 201 10.10 -5.72 -26.56
CA ILE A 201 10.89 -6.38 -25.53
C ILE A 201 10.47 -7.84 -25.39
N ASP A 202 11.36 -8.65 -24.82
CA ASP A 202 10.99 -9.95 -24.25
C ASP A 202 10.29 -9.70 -22.90
N GLU A 203 8.97 -9.84 -22.88
CA GLU A 203 8.12 -9.57 -21.71
C GLU A 203 8.56 -10.35 -20.48
N GLN A 204 8.80 -11.67 -20.64
CA GLN A 204 9.11 -12.54 -19.53
C GLN A 204 10.46 -12.19 -18.93
N ARG A 205 11.46 -11.96 -19.79
CA ARG A 205 12.81 -11.57 -19.36
C ARG A 205 12.80 -10.24 -18.62
N VAL A 206 12.16 -9.21 -19.18
CA VAL A 206 12.12 -7.87 -18.56
C VAL A 206 11.29 -7.87 -17.27
N MET A 207 10.18 -8.59 -17.23
CA MET A 207 9.40 -8.81 -16.01
C MET A 207 10.29 -9.36 -14.89
N MET A 208 11.00 -10.47 -15.13
CA MET A 208 11.87 -11.07 -14.12
C MET A 208 13.02 -10.15 -13.72
N GLU A 209 13.66 -9.49 -14.68
CA GLU A 209 14.75 -8.55 -14.42
C GLU A 209 14.31 -7.37 -13.53
N SER A 210 13.11 -6.83 -13.77
CA SER A 210 12.54 -5.75 -12.96
C SER A 210 12.33 -6.16 -11.50
N LEU A 211 11.86 -7.39 -11.25
CA LEU A 211 11.65 -7.92 -9.90
C LEU A 211 12.97 -8.24 -9.20
N ILE A 212 13.96 -8.74 -9.94
CA ILE A 212 15.32 -8.95 -9.42
C ILE A 212 15.95 -7.61 -9.05
N ALA A 213 15.73 -6.54 -9.83
CA ALA A 213 16.21 -5.21 -9.49
C ALA A 213 15.61 -4.69 -8.18
N ILE A 214 14.30 -4.93 -7.96
CA ILE A 214 13.62 -4.60 -6.70
C ILE A 214 14.20 -5.41 -5.52
N LYS A 215 14.42 -6.73 -5.69
CA LYS A 215 15.09 -7.55 -4.66
C LYS A 215 16.50 -7.06 -4.38
N ARG A 216 17.29 -6.74 -5.41
CA ARG A 216 18.66 -6.23 -5.28
C ARG A 216 18.73 -4.89 -4.54
N ALA A 217 17.73 -4.04 -4.72
CA ALA A 217 17.63 -2.77 -4.00
C ALA A 217 17.39 -2.96 -2.49
N GLY A 218 17.00 -4.15 -2.03
CA GLY A 218 16.86 -4.46 -0.61
C GLY A 218 15.44 -4.80 -0.16
N ALA A 219 14.46 -4.85 -1.07
CA ALA A 219 13.10 -5.25 -0.73
C ALA A 219 13.04 -6.73 -0.31
N ASP A 220 12.47 -7.01 0.85
CA ASP A 220 12.18 -8.34 1.37
C ASP A 220 10.91 -8.90 0.72
N MET A 221 9.91 -8.04 0.53
CA MET A 221 8.59 -8.35 -0.04
C MET A 221 8.33 -7.51 -1.29
N ILE A 222 7.69 -8.11 -2.29
CA ILE A 222 7.29 -7.39 -3.52
C ILE A 222 5.81 -7.60 -3.78
N LEU A 223 5.05 -6.51 -3.78
CA LEU A 223 3.68 -6.51 -4.27
C LEU A 223 3.73 -6.25 -5.78
N THR A 224 3.31 -7.25 -6.54
CA THR A 224 3.33 -7.18 -8.01
C THR A 224 2.15 -7.92 -8.62
N TYR A 225 1.58 -7.34 -9.69
CA TYR A 225 0.56 -7.98 -10.51
C TYR A 225 1.10 -9.19 -11.29
N PHE A 226 2.43 -9.31 -11.44
CA PHE A 226 3.07 -10.47 -12.05
C PHE A 226 3.23 -11.67 -11.09
N ALA A 227 2.78 -11.58 -9.83
CA ALA A 227 3.03 -12.61 -8.82
C ALA A 227 2.64 -14.02 -9.28
N LYS A 228 1.48 -14.18 -9.93
CA LYS A 228 1.02 -15.48 -10.46
C LYS A 228 1.84 -15.99 -11.64
N ASP A 229 2.40 -15.10 -12.45
CA ASP A 229 3.23 -15.47 -13.60
C ASP A 229 4.62 -15.89 -13.11
N VAL A 230 5.22 -15.11 -12.22
CA VAL A 230 6.50 -15.41 -11.57
C VAL A 230 6.44 -16.72 -10.79
N ALA A 231 5.36 -16.95 -10.04
CA ALA A 231 5.18 -18.20 -9.29
C ALA A 231 5.10 -19.45 -10.17
N LYS A 232 4.80 -19.33 -11.47
CA LYS A 232 4.88 -20.46 -12.43
C LYS A 232 6.30 -20.68 -12.94
N LEU A 233 7.08 -19.61 -13.07
CA LEU A 233 8.45 -19.65 -13.59
C LEU A 233 9.47 -20.14 -12.56
N LEU A 234 9.23 -19.83 -11.28
CA LEU A 234 10.11 -20.22 -10.16
C LEU A 234 9.81 -21.62 -9.60
N LYS A 235 8.98 -22.41 -10.29
CA LYS A 235 8.70 -23.80 -9.88
C LYS A 235 9.86 -24.72 -10.14
#